data_AF-A0A2G9Z727-F1
#
_entry.id   AF-A0A2G9Z727-F1
#
_cell.length_a   1.000
_cell.length_b   1.000
_cell.length_c   1.000
_cell.angle_alpha   90.00
_cell.angle_beta   90.00
_cell.angle_gamma   90.00
#
_symmetry.space_group_name_H-M   'P 1'
#
loop_
_entity.id
_entity.type
_entity.pdbx_description
1 polymer ?
#
loop_
_entity_poly.entity_id
_entity_poly.type
_entity_poly.pdbx_seq_one_letter_code
_entity_poly.pdbx_strand_id
1 'polypeptide(L)' 'MRGKIGDAPIGNRLKGKLLLQVEDKGRIWYVDFNGKKWEVTWANLMTLFQSLALGITDADLSKIPAESLEGF' A
#
# COMPACT_ATOMS: atom_id res chain seq x y z
N MET A 1 -21.97 -26.11 14.00
CA MET A 1 -20.91 -25.63 13.09
C MET A 1 -21.56 -24.86 11.95
N ARG A 2 -21.27 -23.56 11.78
CA ARG A 2 -21.80 -22.74 10.68
C ARG A 2 -20.64 -22.00 10.03
N GLY A 3 -20.07 -22.62 9.01
CA GLY A 3 -19.12 -21.96 8.12
C GLY A 3 -19.84 -20.94 7.27
N LYS A 4 -19.55 -19.65 7.49
CA LYS A 4 -19.69 -18.63 6.45
C LYS A 4 -18.30 -18.11 6.15
N ILE A 5 -17.72 -18.70 5.10
CA ILE A 5 -16.61 -18.18 4.32
C ILE A 5 -17.06 -16.81 3.79
N GLY A 6 -16.50 -15.71 4.29
CA GLY A 6 -16.90 -14.37 3.84
C GLY A 6 -16.05 -13.22 4.39
N ASP A 7 -15.52 -13.35 5.59
CA ASP A 7 -14.84 -12.23 6.26
C ASP A 7 -13.31 -12.17 6.04
N ALA A 8 -12.77 -13.05 5.17
CA ALA A 8 -11.33 -13.17 4.86
C ALA A 8 -10.86 -13.15 3.37
N PRO A 9 -11.67 -12.93 2.30
CA PRO A 9 -11.12 -12.89 0.92
C PRO A 9 -10.65 -11.51 0.45
N ILE A 10 -11.34 -10.43 0.84
CA ILE A 10 -11.12 -9.11 0.21
C ILE A 10 -9.89 -8.39 0.78
N GLY A 11 -9.72 -8.37 2.10
CA GLY A 11 -8.57 -7.71 2.72
C GLY A 11 -7.23 -8.31 2.25
N ASN A 12 -7.16 -9.64 2.15
CA ASN A 12 -5.97 -10.35 1.66
C ASN A 12 -5.69 -10.11 0.18
N ARG A 13 -6.72 -10.07 -0.67
CA ARG A 13 -6.56 -9.80 -2.12
C ARG A 13 -6.10 -8.37 -2.41
N LEU A 14 -6.46 -7.42 -1.55
CA LEU A 14 -6.25 -6.00 -1.81
C LEU A 14 -5.01 -5.41 -1.12
N LYS A 15 -4.21 -6.23 -0.41
CA LYS A 15 -2.98 -5.78 0.23
C LYS A 15 -2.07 -5.02 -0.74
N GLY A 16 -1.57 -3.87 -0.30
CA GLY A 16 -0.72 -2.98 -1.08
C GLY A 16 -1.44 -2.15 -2.14
N LYS A 17 -2.78 -2.18 -2.22
CA LYS A 17 -3.56 -1.41 -3.21
C LYS A 17 -4.11 -0.11 -2.62
N LEU A 18 -4.17 0.91 -3.48
CA LEU A 18 -5.00 2.09 -3.30
C LEU A 18 -6.38 1.83 -3.90
N LEU A 19 -7.43 2.10 -3.13
CA LEU A 19 -8.83 1.91 -3.51
C LEU A 19 -9.50 3.28 -3.60
N LEU A 20 -10.29 3.49 -4.65
CA LEU A 20 -11.14 4.66 -4.82
C LEU A 20 -12.58 4.32 -4.47
N GLN A 21 -13.16 5.04 -3.50
CA GLN A 21 -14.56 4.92 -3.14
C GLN A 21 -15.38 5.98 -3.88
N VAL A 22 -15.93 5.59 -5.03
CA VAL A 22 -16.65 6.51 -5.94
C VAL A 22 -17.96 7.03 -5.35
N GLU A 23 -18.69 6.20 -4.58
CA GLU A 23 -19.99 6.57 -4.01
C GLU A 23 -19.89 7.58 -2.86
N ASP A 24 -18.69 7.79 -2.32
CA ASP A 24 -18.47 8.73 -1.23
C ASP A 24 -17.35 9.69 -1.54
N LYS A 25 -17.70 10.68 -2.37
CA LYS A 25 -16.88 11.87 -2.69
C LYS A 25 -15.46 11.57 -3.18
N GLY A 26 -15.22 10.37 -3.72
CA GLY A 26 -13.90 9.99 -4.22
C GLY A 26 -12.85 9.76 -3.12
N ARG A 27 -13.26 9.32 -1.92
CA ARG A 27 -12.31 8.95 -0.87
C ARG A 27 -11.33 7.89 -1.32
N ILE A 28 -10.11 7.99 -0.80
CA ILE A 28 -9.01 7.07 -1.11
C ILE A 28 -8.68 6.24 0.12
N TRP A 29 -8.47 4.94 -0.07
CA TRP A 29 -8.07 4.00 0.97
C TRP A 29 -6.82 3.25 0.57
N TYR A 30 -5.85 3.11 1.46
CA TYR A 30 -4.72 2.19 1.31
C TYR A 30 -4.96 0.93 2.14
N VAL A 31 -4.75 -0.24 1.57
CA VAL A 31 -4.77 -1.52 2.31
C VAL A 31 -3.34 -1.94 2.61
N ASP A 32 -2.96 -2.01 3.88
CA ASP A 32 -1.61 -2.44 4.26
C ASP A 32 -1.41 -3.95 4.07
N PHE A 33 -0.17 -4.41 4.27
CA PHE A 33 0.18 -5.84 4.14
C PHE A 33 -0.41 -6.74 5.24
N ASN A 34 -1.01 -6.16 6.29
CA ASN A 34 -1.81 -6.87 7.29
C ASN A 34 -3.29 -6.93 6.90
N GLY A 35 -3.69 -6.29 5.80
CA GLY A 35 -5.07 -6.25 5.31
C GLY A 35 -5.93 -5.15 5.94
N LYS A 36 -5.33 -4.24 6.72
CA LYS A 36 -6.04 -3.12 7.33
C LYS A 36 -6.15 -1.96 6.35
N LYS A 37 -7.31 -1.30 6.35
CA LYS A 37 -7.59 -0.12 5.53
C LYS A 37 -7.25 1.16 6.30
N TRP A 38 -6.60 2.08 5.61
CA TRP A 38 -6.24 3.41 6.09
C TRP A 38 -6.80 4.45 5.12
N GLU A 39 -7.54 5.43 5.63
CA GLU A 39 -8.00 6.53 4.80
C GLU A 39 -6.81 7.43 4.42
N VAL A 40 -6.71 7.77 3.14
CA VAL A 40 -5.66 8.62 2.61
C VAL A 40 -6.22 10.00 2.31
N THR A 41 -5.62 11.01 2.92
CA THR A 41 -5.94 12.42 2.73
C THR A 41 -4.65 13.17 2.40
N TRP A 42 -4.77 14.37 1.85
CA TRP A 42 -3.60 15.22 1.62
C TRP A 42 -2.80 15.49 2.92
N ALA A 43 -3.51 15.64 4.04
CA ALA A 43 -2.91 15.94 5.34
C ALA A 43 -2.10 14.78 5.93
N ASN A 44 -2.44 13.53 5.61
CA ASN A 44 -1.77 12.35 6.19
C ASN A 44 -0.91 11.57 5.20
N LEU A 45 -0.89 11.96 3.91
CA LEU A 45 -0.28 11.17 2.83
C LEU A 45 1.17 10.74 3.14
N MET A 46 2.01 11.72 3.48
CA MET A 46 3.44 11.48 3.71
C MET A 46 3.69 10.63 4.94
N THR A 47 3.08 10.98 6.07
CA THR A 47 3.30 10.28 7.34
C THR A 47 2.74 8.86 7.32
N LEU A 48 1.57 8.67 6.69
CA LEU A 48 0.96 7.36 6.52
C LEU A 48 1.89 6.43 5.73
N PHE A 49 2.34 6.84 4.54
CA PHE A 49 3.17 5.98 3.71
C PHE A 49 4.57 5.74 4.29
N GLN A 50 5.15 6.71 4.99
CA GLN A 50 6.40 6.49 5.74
C GLN A 50 6.22 5.46 6.85
N SER A 51 5.12 5.53 7.61
CA SER A 51 4.87 4.58 8.71
C SER A 51 4.56 3.16 8.26
N LEU A 52 4.01 3.01 7.05
CA LEU A 52 3.61 1.71 6.49
C LEU A 52 4.64 1.15 5.51
N ALA A 53 5.70 1.89 5.20
CA ALA A 53 6.79 1.42 4.36
C ALA A 53 7.53 0.27 5.05
N LEU A 54 7.84 -0.78 4.29
CA LEU A 54 8.71 -1.87 4.77
C LEU A 54 10.18 -1.43 4.87
N GLY A 55 10.53 -0.33 4.18
CA GLY A 55 11.91 0.08 3.98
C GLY A 55 12.67 -0.87 3.04
N ILE A 56 13.96 -0.57 2.83
CA ILE A 56 14.94 -1.48 2.23
C ILE A 56 16.23 -1.38 3.04
N THR A 57 17.01 -2.45 3.07
CA THR A 57 18.35 -2.42 3.66
C THR A 57 19.36 -1.85 2.66
N ASP A 58 20.54 -1.41 3.13
CA ASP A 58 21.63 -1.01 2.22
C ASP A 58 22.10 -2.16 1.32
N ALA A 59 21.97 -3.40 1.80
CA ALA A 59 22.27 -4.60 1.02
C ALA A 59 21.22 -4.87 -0.07
N ASP A 60 19.97 -4.47 0.13
CA ASP A 60 18.94 -4.52 -0.91
C ASP A 60 19.06 -3.34 -1.87
N LEU A 61 19.45 -2.17 -1.37
CA LEU A 61 19.73 -0.99 -2.18
C LEU A 61 20.88 -1.22 -3.17
N SER A 62 21.95 -1.90 -2.75
CA SER A 62 23.11 -2.18 -3.62
C SER A 62 22.80 -3.14 -4.78
N LYS A 63 21.66 -3.85 -4.74
CA LYS A 63 21.19 -4.71 -5.84
C LYS A 63 20.51 -3.92 -6.96
N ILE A 64 20.15 -2.66 -6.72
CA ILE A 64 19.54 -1.79 -7.72
C ILE A 64 20.67 -1.25 -8.61
N PRO A 65 20.71 -1.57 -9.91
CA PRO A 65 21.74 -1.04 -10.79
C PRO A 65 21.64 0.49 -10.84
N ALA A 66 22.76 1.17 -10.60
CA ALA A 66 22.87 2.57 -10.95
C ALA A 66 23.09 2.64 -12.46
N GLU A 67 22.01 2.86 -13.22
CA GLU A 67 22.17 3.25 -14.62
C GLU A 67 22.89 4.62 -14.64
N SER A 68 24.11 4.63 -15.18
CA SER A 68 24.75 5.87 -15.57
C SER A 68 23.99 6.42 -16.77
N LEU A 69 23.54 7.67 -16.67
CA LEU A 69 22.99 8.41 -17.81
C LEU A 69 24.12 8.74 -18.80
N GLU A 70 24.71 7.73 -19.43
CA GLU A 70 25.57 7.95 -20.59
C GLU A 70 24.68 8.19 -21.81
N GLY A 71 24.24 9.44 -21.97
CA GLY A 71 23.40 9.82 -23.10
C GLY A 71 22.64 11.15 -22.99
N PHE A 72 22.79 11.90 -21.89
CA PHE A 72 22.32 13.28 -21.76
C PHE A 72 23.50 14.21 -21.44
#